data_AF-A0A094JW56-F1
#
_entry.id   AF-A0A094JW56-F1
#
_cell.length_a   1.000
_cell.length_b   1.000
_cell.length_c   1.000
_cell.angle_alpha   90.00
_cell.angle_beta   90.00
_cell.angle_gamma   90.00
#
_symmetry.space_group_name_H-M   'P 1'
#
loop_
_entity.id
_entity.type
_entity.pdbx_description
1 polymer ?
#
loop_
_entity_poly.entity_id
_entity_poly.type
_entity_poly.pdbx_seq_one_letter_code
_entity_poly.pdbx_strand_id
1 'polypeptide(L)'
;MKTWNQLFIRQGFVVEEKHPNEFICTNERKENVEFLLKSLDVANVDYTFWNDVLTIDSPPISEKQWLKAVDFPQRGVWEAIGVEEPKVFELDTYMSGIIRELNRLGLRTVFCCDGHEERSPYVCLDERTNIEKVLQLLNALQVNVHLRHSRFHKVVFLTKREQLLDLAEHMRNVQVDWLEQGEQYIRKMLFLHTLEELLSISGESGNEHHIRSVVYEKLAPYVDRITTDQYGNLLAQKKCQTGHGPTILLNAHLDTVEAFAPGRTIVKQGAIWSSSKGILGADDRAGVAVLLEMAKWLDTSSFNGTIKFVFTVEEECGLVGARKLEEYFLWDVDAAIVVDRRGSGDIVTSCGTIRPFCDIRYGQFFEQVARDIGLTHWTCTAGRSSDTRIWAEHGIQSVNLSAGYEWEHTDDEILNTDACYGTVQLIQAVLNQWRDFSTMLRNLRRGDRNDVCYVGRNDLRRVDRKVVKVERVSKVKSKQME
;
A
#
# COMPACT_ATOMS: atom_id res chain seq x y z
N MET A 1 14.32 -11.70 4.71
CA MET A 1 15.66 -11.73 4.06
C MET A 1 15.45 -11.74 2.55
N LYS A 2 16.30 -11.07 1.76
CA LYS A 2 16.10 -10.99 0.30
C LYS A 2 16.43 -12.32 -0.39
N THR A 3 15.71 -12.68 -1.44
CA THR A 3 16.02 -13.81 -2.33
C THR A 3 17.23 -13.51 -3.21
N TRP A 4 17.84 -14.53 -3.81
CA TRP A 4 18.92 -14.35 -4.80
C TRP A 4 18.46 -13.48 -5.97
N ASN A 5 17.25 -13.73 -6.48
CA ASN A 5 16.65 -12.94 -7.55
C ASN A 5 16.52 -11.45 -7.18
N GLN A 6 16.02 -11.16 -5.96
CA GLN A 6 15.96 -9.79 -5.46
C GLN A 6 17.36 -9.15 -5.38
N LEU A 7 18.37 -9.86 -4.86
CA LEU A 7 19.75 -9.36 -4.80
C LEU A 7 20.33 -9.06 -6.20
N PHE A 8 19.96 -9.86 -7.20
CA PHE A 8 20.41 -9.69 -8.58
C PHE A 8 19.72 -8.49 -9.27
N ILE A 9 18.40 -8.36 -9.14
CA ILE A 9 17.64 -7.22 -9.66
C ILE A 9 18.17 -5.91 -9.07
N ARG A 10 18.39 -5.88 -7.75
CA ARG A 10 18.88 -4.70 -7.02
C ARG A 10 20.26 -4.23 -7.49
N GLN A 11 21.06 -5.13 -8.05
CA GLN A 11 22.38 -4.85 -8.62
C GLN A 11 22.37 -4.75 -10.15
N GLY A 12 21.20 -4.76 -10.79
CA GLY A 12 21.06 -4.54 -12.22
C GLY A 12 21.40 -5.74 -13.11
N PHE A 13 21.51 -6.95 -12.54
CA PHE A 13 21.62 -8.17 -13.32
C PHE A 13 20.25 -8.54 -13.90
N VAL A 14 20.25 -8.91 -15.18
CA VAL A 14 19.06 -9.33 -15.93
C VAL A 14 19.12 -10.84 -16.12
N VAL A 15 18.64 -11.57 -15.11
CA VAL A 15 18.53 -13.02 -15.13
C VAL A 15 17.08 -13.45 -14.92
N GLU A 16 16.70 -14.60 -15.47
CA GLU A 16 15.36 -15.17 -15.31
C GLU A 16 15.40 -16.37 -14.35
N GLU A 17 14.72 -16.28 -13.22
CA GLU A 17 14.58 -17.41 -12.28
C GLU A 17 13.54 -18.42 -12.80
N LYS A 18 13.96 -19.64 -13.15
CA LYS A 18 13.05 -20.72 -13.61
C LYS A 18 12.56 -21.59 -12.47
N HIS A 19 13.48 -21.90 -11.57
CA HIS A 19 13.25 -22.66 -10.35
C HIS A 19 13.96 -21.93 -9.20
N PRO A 20 13.58 -22.18 -7.94
CA PRO A 20 14.25 -21.57 -6.81
C PRO A 20 15.76 -21.76 -6.91
N ASN A 21 16.50 -20.64 -6.94
CA ASN A 21 17.96 -20.59 -7.06
C ASN A 21 18.55 -21.05 -8.42
N GLU A 22 17.73 -21.17 -9.47
CA GLU A 22 18.16 -21.51 -10.83
C GLU A 22 17.82 -20.38 -11.81
N PHE A 23 18.85 -19.80 -12.43
CA PHE A 23 18.78 -18.57 -13.20
C PHE A 23 19.27 -18.75 -14.63
N ILE A 24 18.44 -18.40 -15.61
CA ILE A 24 18.84 -18.30 -17.02
C ILE A 24 19.49 -16.94 -17.26
N CYS A 25 20.72 -16.97 -17.80
CA CYS A 25 21.55 -15.79 -18.04
C CYS A 25 21.67 -15.41 -19.53
N THR A 26 20.91 -16.06 -20.43
CA THR A 26 21.02 -15.88 -21.89
C THR A 26 20.71 -14.47 -22.38
N ASN A 27 19.90 -13.71 -21.63
CA ASN A 27 19.56 -12.32 -21.96
C ASN A 27 20.51 -11.29 -21.33
N GLU A 28 21.54 -11.74 -20.60
CA GLU A 28 22.54 -10.88 -19.98
C GLU A 28 23.82 -10.82 -20.82
N ARG A 29 24.52 -9.68 -20.74
CA ARG A 29 25.84 -9.50 -21.37
C ARG A 29 26.84 -10.46 -20.74
N LYS A 30 27.69 -11.06 -21.58
CA LYS A 30 28.72 -12.01 -21.12
C LYS A 30 29.61 -11.41 -20.03
N GLU A 31 30.01 -10.15 -20.17
CA GLU A 31 30.84 -9.44 -19.19
C GLU A 31 30.11 -9.21 -17.86
N ASN A 32 28.79 -9.03 -17.89
CA ASN A 32 27.96 -8.92 -16.68
C ASN A 32 27.80 -10.29 -16.00
N VAL A 33 27.64 -11.37 -16.77
CA VAL A 33 27.62 -12.73 -16.23
C VAL A 33 28.97 -13.07 -15.60
N GLU A 34 30.10 -12.79 -16.27
CA GLU A 34 31.44 -12.98 -15.70
C GLU A 34 31.63 -12.21 -14.40
N PHE A 35 31.12 -10.97 -14.33
CA PHE A 35 31.13 -10.16 -13.11
C PHE A 35 30.23 -10.74 -12.00
N LEU A 36 29.05 -11.26 -12.34
CA LEU A 36 28.14 -11.93 -11.41
C LEU A 36 28.82 -13.14 -10.76
N LEU A 37 29.40 -14.03 -11.58
CA LEU A 37 30.08 -15.23 -11.11
C LEU A 37 31.27 -14.89 -10.20
N LYS A 38 32.09 -13.90 -10.59
CA LYS A 38 33.18 -13.41 -9.74
C LYS A 38 32.68 -12.84 -8.41
N SER A 39 31.53 -12.16 -8.41
CA SER A 39 30.93 -11.63 -7.19
C SER A 39 30.46 -12.75 -6.27
N LEU A 40 29.93 -13.85 -6.81
CA LEU A 40 29.59 -15.06 -6.03
C LEU A 40 30.85 -15.71 -5.43
N ASP A 41 31.95 -15.78 -6.18
CA ASP A 41 33.24 -16.27 -5.66
C ASP A 41 33.73 -15.41 -4.47
N VAL A 42 33.66 -14.08 -4.59
CA VAL A 42 34.04 -13.14 -3.51
C VAL A 42 33.13 -13.29 -2.29
N ALA A 43 31.84 -13.56 -2.53
CA ALA A 43 30.87 -13.84 -1.47
C ALA A 43 31.05 -15.22 -0.82
N ASN A 44 31.94 -16.06 -1.35
CA ASN A 44 32.12 -17.47 -0.96
C ASN A 44 30.81 -18.26 -1.04
N VAL A 45 30.14 -18.12 -2.18
CA VAL A 45 28.87 -18.78 -2.51
C VAL A 45 29.14 -19.86 -3.53
N ASP A 46 28.81 -21.10 -3.20
CA ASP A 46 28.93 -22.22 -4.13
C ASP A 46 27.83 -22.15 -5.21
N TYR A 47 28.25 -22.29 -6.47
CA TYR A 47 27.36 -22.32 -7.62
C TYR A 47 27.90 -23.24 -8.70
N THR A 48 27.00 -23.65 -9.60
CA THR A 48 27.34 -24.27 -10.88
C THR A 48 26.87 -23.37 -12.01
N PHE A 49 27.67 -23.29 -13.08
CA PHE A 49 27.32 -22.53 -14.27
C PHE A 49 27.58 -23.38 -15.52
N TRP A 50 26.51 -23.74 -16.23
CA TRP A 50 26.59 -24.56 -17.43
C TRP A 50 25.47 -24.20 -18.42
N ASN A 51 25.82 -24.05 -19.71
CA ASN A 51 24.89 -23.66 -20.78
C ASN A 51 24.01 -22.45 -20.43
N ASP A 52 24.64 -21.37 -19.95
CA ASP A 52 23.97 -20.12 -19.56
C ASP A 52 22.95 -20.26 -18.41
N VAL A 53 22.98 -21.39 -17.68
CA VAL A 53 22.20 -21.61 -16.47
C VAL A 53 23.12 -21.53 -15.26
N LEU A 54 22.79 -20.63 -14.34
CA LEU A 54 23.41 -20.48 -13.03
C LEU A 54 22.54 -21.13 -11.97
N THR A 55 23.07 -22.12 -11.25
CA THR A 55 22.41 -22.75 -10.10
C THR A 55 23.20 -22.46 -8.83
N ILE A 56 22.52 -21.96 -7.80
CA ILE A 56 23.14 -21.59 -6.52
C ILE A 56 22.72 -22.58 -5.43
N ASP A 57 23.71 -23.21 -4.80
CA ASP A 57 23.47 -24.36 -3.91
C ASP A 57 23.16 -23.95 -2.46
N SER A 58 23.22 -22.64 -2.18
CA SER A 58 23.07 -22.08 -0.84
C SER A 58 21.90 -21.09 -0.74
N PRO A 59 21.29 -20.94 0.45
CA PRO A 59 20.31 -19.90 0.66
C PRO A 59 20.94 -18.50 0.48
N PRO A 60 20.12 -17.49 0.16
CA PRO A 60 20.60 -16.12 -0.02
C PRO A 60 21.38 -15.60 1.19
N ILE A 61 22.52 -14.97 0.93
CA ILE A 61 23.29 -14.26 1.94
C ILE A 61 22.65 -12.92 2.30
N SER A 62 23.11 -12.28 3.38
CA SER A 62 22.60 -10.95 3.73
C SER A 62 22.93 -9.91 2.66
N GLU A 63 22.06 -8.93 2.45
CA GLU A 63 22.30 -7.82 1.50
C GLU A 63 23.63 -7.10 1.78
N LYS A 64 23.99 -6.96 3.06
CA LYS A 64 25.28 -6.38 3.45
C LYS A 64 26.49 -7.20 3.00
N GLN A 65 26.39 -8.53 3.02
CA GLN A 65 27.44 -9.40 2.49
C GLN A 65 27.49 -9.33 0.96
N TRP A 66 26.32 -9.31 0.31
CA TRP A 66 26.23 -9.20 -1.14
C TRP A 66 26.81 -7.88 -1.66
N LEU A 67 26.44 -6.75 -1.04
CA LEU A 67 26.97 -5.43 -1.37
C LEU A 67 28.50 -5.38 -1.28
N LYS A 68 29.11 -6.01 -0.28
CA LYS A 68 30.57 -6.12 -0.16
C LYS A 68 31.21 -6.94 -1.28
N ALA A 69 30.49 -7.89 -1.84
CA ALA A 69 31.01 -8.77 -2.89
C ALA A 69 30.95 -8.13 -4.27
N VAL A 70 29.92 -7.32 -4.52
CA VAL A 70 29.74 -6.59 -5.80
C VAL A 70 30.45 -5.22 -5.81
N ASP A 71 30.73 -4.63 -4.66
CA ASP A 71 31.38 -3.31 -4.57
C ASP A 71 32.92 -3.42 -4.55
N PHE A 72 33.61 -2.48 -5.20
CA PHE A 72 35.07 -2.43 -5.24
C PHE A 72 35.58 -1.01 -5.48
N PRO A 73 36.83 -0.69 -5.09
CA PRO A 73 37.38 0.66 -5.30
C PRO A 73 37.33 1.09 -6.77
N GLN A 74 36.83 2.30 -7.00
CA GLN A 74 36.68 2.91 -8.33
C GLN A 74 35.55 2.35 -9.23
N ARG A 75 34.64 1.54 -8.69
CA ARG A 75 33.36 1.28 -9.36
C ARG A 75 32.61 2.60 -9.58
N GLY A 76 32.01 2.80 -10.76
CA GLY A 76 31.22 4.00 -11.09
C GLY A 76 31.99 5.29 -11.43
N VAL A 77 33.34 5.30 -11.48
CA VAL A 77 34.13 6.55 -11.56
C VAL A 77 34.13 7.24 -12.94
N TRP A 78 33.70 6.58 -14.03
CA TRP A 78 33.66 7.15 -15.39
C TRP A 78 32.44 6.66 -16.21
N GLU A 79 31.24 7.01 -15.79
CA GLU A 79 29.99 6.48 -16.34
C GLU A 79 29.44 7.26 -17.54
N ALA A 80 30.08 7.17 -18.71
CA ALA A 80 29.35 7.50 -19.93
C ALA A 80 28.53 6.27 -20.37
N ILE A 81 27.24 6.24 -20.05
CA ILE A 81 26.32 5.20 -20.51
C ILE A 81 26.13 5.41 -22.02
N GLY A 82 26.61 4.43 -22.80
CA GLY A 82 26.54 4.45 -24.25
C GLY A 82 25.13 4.14 -24.79
N VAL A 83 25.03 3.98 -26.11
CA VAL A 83 23.79 3.51 -26.77
C VAL A 83 23.49 2.04 -26.44
N GLU A 84 24.52 1.32 -26.04
CA GLU A 84 24.51 -0.06 -25.62
C GLU A 84 24.16 -0.22 -24.13
N GLU A 85 23.55 -1.35 -23.78
CA GLU A 85 23.23 -1.68 -22.37
C GLU A 85 24.48 -1.57 -21.47
N PRO A 86 24.43 -0.89 -20.31
CA PRO A 86 25.63 -0.66 -19.52
C PRO A 86 26.17 -1.95 -18.91
N LYS A 87 27.49 -2.00 -18.72
CA LYS A 87 28.11 -3.06 -17.92
C LYS A 87 27.86 -2.75 -16.45
N VAL A 88 27.37 -3.72 -15.70
CA VAL A 88 26.94 -3.56 -14.31
C VAL A 88 28.10 -3.09 -13.40
N PHE A 89 29.32 -3.56 -13.67
CA PHE A 89 30.52 -3.17 -12.92
C PHE A 89 31.06 -1.77 -13.28
N GLU A 90 30.57 -1.15 -14.36
CA GLU A 90 30.88 0.24 -14.69
C GLU A 90 29.94 1.22 -13.96
N LEU A 91 28.81 0.73 -13.42
CA LEU A 91 27.81 1.54 -12.71
C LEU A 91 28.04 1.53 -11.20
N ASP A 92 27.70 2.64 -10.56
CA ASP A 92 27.65 2.82 -9.11
C ASP A 92 26.76 1.75 -8.46
N THR A 93 27.25 1.17 -7.36
CA THR A 93 26.65 0.02 -6.70
C THR A 93 25.15 0.19 -6.41
N TYR A 94 24.75 1.34 -5.86
CA TYR A 94 23.35 1.62 -5.50
C TYR A 94 22.50 2.13 -6.67
N MET A 95 23.12 2.52 -7.79
CA MET A 95 22.40 3.02 -8.98
C MET A 95 22.21 1.93 -10.04
N SER A 96 23.07 0.91 -10.07
CA SER A 96 23.12 -0.13 -11.10
C SER A 96 21.74 -0.73 -11.43
N GLY A 97 20.99 -1.14 -10.41
CA GLY A 97 19.62 -1.64 -10.57
C GLY A 97 18.67 -0.63 -11.21
N ILE A 98 18.63 0.60 -10.71
CA ILE A 98 17.74 1.66 -11.24
C ILE A 98 18.05 1.93 -12.72
N ILE A 99 19.32 2.03 -13.08
CA ILE A 99 19.74 2.29 -14.46
C ILE A 99 19.29 1.18 -15.40
N ARG A 100 19.47 -0.07 -15.00
CA ARG A 100 19.10 -1.23 -15.79
C ARG A 100 17.58 -1.33 -15.94
N GLU A 101 16.82 -0.99 -14.91
CA GLU A 101 15.35 -0.94 -15.00
C GLU A 101 14.82 0.22 -15.83
N LEU A 102 15.40 1.43 -15.72
CA LEU A 102 15.03 2.56 -16.57
C LEU A 102 15.30 2.23 -18.05
N ASN A 103 16.46 1.66 -18.37
CA ASN A 103 16.79 1.27 -19.74
C ASN A 103 15.86 0.16 -20.26
N ARG A 104 15.54 -0.85 -19.43
CA ARG A 104 14.54 -1.89 -19.77
C ARG A 104 13.18 -1.28 -20.11
N LEU A 105 12.79 -0.22 -19.40
CA LEU A 105 11.56 0.53 -19.62
C LEU A 105 11.63 1.49 -20.83
N GLY A 106 12.74 1.51 -21.57
CA GLY A 106 12.96 2.41 -22.70
C GLY A 106 13.30 3.85 -22.29
N LEU A 107 13.51 4.11 -21.00
CA LEU A 107 13.83 5.42 -20.43
C LEU A 107 15.36 5.59 -20.39
N ARG A 108 15.94 5.94 -21.54
CA ARG A 108 17.39 5.95 -21.73
C ARG A 108 18.12 6.89 -20.76
N THR A 109 19.19 6.38 -20.18
CA THR A 109 20.09 7.04 -19.24
C THR A 109 21.45 7.31 -19.89
N VAL A 110 22.18 8.32 -19.41
CA VAL A 110 23.50 8.74 -19.93
C VAL A 110 24.57 8.75 -18.85
N PHE A 111 24.23 9.18 -17.62
CA PHE A 111 25.16 9.21 -16.48
C PHE A 111 24.37 8.91 -15.21
N CYS A 112 25.01 8.34 -14.19
CA CYS A 112 24.48 8.38 -12.83
C CYS A 112 25.54 8.77 -11.80
N CYS A 113 25.11 8.86 -10.55
CA CYS A 113 25.98 8.86 -9.39
C CYS A 113 25.13 8.49 -8.17
N ASP A 114 25.59 7.59 -7.30
CA ASP A 114 24.92 7.28 -6.03
C ASP A 114 25.15 8.33 -4.94
N GLY A 115 26.01 9.32 -5.23
CA GLY A 115 26.34 10.44 -4.36
C GLY A 115 27.43 10.15 -3.33
N HIS A 116 27.96 8.93 -3.26
CA HIS A 116 29.07 8.50 -2.42
C HIS A 116 28.98 8.98 -0.96
N GLU A 117 27.77 8.98 -0.38
CA GLU A 117 27.47 9.50 0.97
C GLU A 117 27.63 11.01 1.18
N GLU A 118 28.15 11.75 0.19
CA GLU A 118 28.43 13.19 0.29
C GLU A 118 27.30 14.07 -0.28
N ARG A 119 26.51 13.53 -1.22
CA ARG A 119 25.46 14.28 -1.94
C ARG A 119 24.28 13.38 -2.31
N SER A 120 23.19 13.99 -2.73
CA SER A 120 22.02 13.25 -3.23
C SER A 120 22.35 12.45 -4.50
N PRO A 121 21.88 11.19 -4.58
CA PRO A 121 21.98 10.38 -5.79
C PRO A 121 21.29 11.05 -6.98
N TYR A 122 21.76 10.77 -8.20
CA TYR A 122 21.12 11.29 -9.41
C TYR A 122 21.31 10.39 -10.63
N VAL A 123 20.43 10.58 -11.62
CA VAL A 123 20.56 10.05 -12.97
C VAL A 123 20.38 11.19 -13.99
N CYS A 124 21.18 11.16 -15.04
CA CYS A 124 21.04 12.03 -16.21
C CYS A 124 20.42 11.21 -17.35
N LEU A 125 19.34 11.73 -17.92
CA LEU A 125 18.62 11.09 -19.02
C LEU A 125 19.10 11.63 -20.37
N ASP A 126 18.94 10.81 -21.40
CA ASP A 126 19.16 11.21 -22.78
C ASP A 126 18.18 12.33 -23.17
N GLU A 127 18.59 13.24 -24.05
CA GLU A 127 17.77 14.37 -24.49
C GLU A 127 16.47 13.93 -25.19
N ARG A 128 16.43 12.71 -25.73
CA ARG A 128 15.27 12.12 -26.41
C ARG A 128 14.37 11.35 -25.44
N THR A 129 14.80 11.12 -24.20
CA THR A 129 13.98 10.41 -23.21
C THR A 129 12.81 11.28 -22.80
N ASN A 130 11.60 10.70 -22.84
CA ASN A 130 10.40 11.38 -22.39
C ASN A 130 10.41 11.55 -20.87
N ILE A 131 10.73 12.77 -20.41
CA ILE A 131 10.79 13.11 -18.98
C ILE A 131 9.44 12.91 -18.29
N GLU A 132 8.34 13.17 -18.98
CA GLU A 132 7.00 13.02 -18.40
C GLU A 132 6.77 11.58 -17.97
N LYS A 133 7.16 10.60 -18.80
CA LYS A 133 7.08 9.17 -18.45
C LYS A 133 7.98 8.81 -17.27
N VAL A 134 9.17 9.41 -17.17
CA VAL A 134 10.06 9.21 -16.02
C VAL A 134 9.41 9.76 -14.75
N LEU A 135 8.84 10.95 -14.79
CA LEU A 135 8.17 11.55 -13.63
C LEU A 135 6.91 10.76 -13.25
N GLN A 136 6.11 10.33 -14.22
CA GLN A 136 4.94 9.47 -13.98
C GLN A 136 5.34 8.16 -13.29
N LEU A 137 6.41 7.50 -13.76
CA LEU A 137 6.96 6.28 -13.14
C LEU A 137 7.40 6.54 -11.69
N LEU A 138 8.23 7.56 -11.48
CA LEU A 138 8.78 7.86 -10.16
C LEU A 138 7.71 8.31 -9.16
N ASN A 139 6.71 9.08 -9.62
CA ASN A 139 5.56 9.45 -8.81
C ASN A 139 4.69 8.21 -8.49
N ALA A 140 4.51 7.30 -9.44
CA ALA A 140 3.75 6.07 -9.21
C ALA A 140 4.44 5.17 -8.17
N LEU A 141 5.77 5.14 -8.20
CA LEU A 141 6.62 4.48 -7.21
C LEU A 141 6.83 5.30 -5.93
N GLN A 142 6.18 6.47 -5.84
CA GLN A 142 6.15 7.34 -4.67
C GLN A 142 7.53 7.83 -4.22
N VAL A 143 8.42 8.09 -5.20
CA VAL A 143 9.77 8.57 -4.98
C VAL A 143 9.82 10.08 -5.19
N ASN A 144 10.21 10.81 -4.15
CA ASN A 144 10.45 12.23 -4.24
C ASN A 144 11.74 12.52 -5.03
N VAL A 145 11.61 13.30 -6.10
CA VAL A 145 12.73 13.70 -6.97
C VAL A 145 12.71 15.18 -7.28
N HIS A 146 13.88 15.71 -7.64
CA HIS A 146 14.02 17.07 -8.16
C HIS A 146 14.61 17.04 -9.56
N LEU A 147 13.91 17.67 -10.51
CA LEU A 147 14.40 17.80 -11.89
C LEU A 147 15.26 19.06 -12.02
N ARG A 148 16.48 18.91 -12.52
CA ARG A 148 17.35 20.02 -12.92
C ARG A 148 17.54 20.00 -14.42
N HIS A 149 17.16 21.10 -15.06
CA HIS A 149 17.40 21.30 -16.48
C HIS A 149 18.86 21.72 -16.70
N SER A 150 19.61 20.91 -17.45
CA SER A 150 20.95 21.23 -17.93
C SER A 150 21.06 20.78 -19.40
N ARG A 151 22.28 20.58 -19.92
CA ARG A 151 22.47 19.89 -21.22
C ARG A 151 21.83 18.49 -21.25
N PHE A 152 21.71 17.86 -20.08
CA PHE A 152 20.94 16.63 -19.87
C PHE A 152 19.78 16.90 -18.90
N HIS A 153 18.76 16.06 -18.93
CA HIS A 153 17.69 16.08 -17.93
C HIS A 153 18.17 15.33 -16.68
N LYS A 154 18.56 16.07 -15.64
CA LYS A 154 19.11 15.50 -14.41
C LYS A 154 18.00 15.31 -13.38
N VAL A 155 17.73 14.06 -13.02
CA VAL A 155 16.81 13.67 -11.94
C VAL A 155 17.62 13.40 -10.68
N VAL A 156 17.37 14.18 -9.63
CA VAL A 156 18.02 14.05 -8.33
C VAL A 156 17.06 13.35 -7.36
N PHE A 157 17.49 12.25 -6.76
CA PHE A 157 16.71 11.47 -5.82
C PHE A 157 16.79 12.08 -4.41
N LEU A 158 15.64 12.35 -3.79
CA LEU A 158 15.54 12.92 -2.44
C LEU A 158 15.37 11.82 -1.38
N THR A 159 16.15 10.75 -1.49
CA THR A 159 16.08 9.56 -0.64
C THR A 159 17.49 9.10 -0.27
N LYS A 160 17.61 8.23 0.74
CA LYS A 160 18.90 7.64 1.10
C LYS A 160 19.30 6.63 0.03
N ARG A 161 20.61 6.47 -0.21
CA ARG A 161 21.10 5.57 -1.27
C ARG A 161 20.66 4.12 -1.08
N GLU A 162 20.50 3.66 0.17
CA GLU A 162 20.08 2.28 0.46
C GLU A 162 18.66 2.01 -0.06
N GLN A 163 17.79 3.02 -0.05
CA GLN A 163 16.41 2.93 -0.55
C GLN A 163 16.35 2.87 -2.08
N LEU A 164 17.45 3.18 -2.79
CA LEU A 164 17.53 3.05 -4.25
C LEU A 164 17.49 1.58 -4.69
N LEU A 165 17.98 0.67 -3.84
CA LEU A 165 17.91 -0.77 -4.11
C LEU A 165 16.45 -1.24 -4.09
N ASP A 166 15.65 -0.77 -3.12
CA ASP A 166 14.20 -1.04 -3.09
C ASP A 166 13.49 -0.45 -4.31
N LEU A 167 13.91 0.74 -4.76
CA LEU A 167 13.38 1.35 -5.97
C LEU A 167 13.63 0.48 -7.22
N ALA A 168 14.83 -0.08 -7.38
CA ALA A 168 15.12 -0.98 -8.49
C ALA A 168 14.20 -2.23 -8.47
N GLU A 169 14.00 -2.82 -7.30
CA GLU A 169 13.10 -3.96 -7.13
C GLU A 169 11.65 -3.59 -7.48
N HIS A 170 11.16 -2.43 -7.07
CA HIS A 170 9.82 -1.98 -7.43
C HIS A 170 9.69 -1.65 -8.93
N MET A 171 10.72 -1.07 -9.56
CA MET A 171 10.72 -0.80 -11.00
C MET A 171 10.64 -2.08 -11.84
N ARG A 172 11.23 -3.19 -11.36
CA ARG A 172 11.14 -4.50 -12.04
C ARG A 172 9.70 -4.94 -12.28
N ASN A 173 8.79 -4.58 -11.38
CA ASN A 173 7.37 -4.95 -11.47
C ASN A 173 6.56 -4.06 -12.44
N VAL A 174 7.20 -3.08 -13.08
CA VAL A 174 6.57 -2.20 -14.08
C VAL A 174 6.81 -2.71 -15.50
N GLN A 175 5.77 -2.74 -16.32
CA GLN A 175 5.85 -3.09 -17.73
C GLN A 175 5.93 -1.83 -18.62
N VAL A 176 6.52 -1.99 -19.81
CA VAL A 176 6.80 -0.87 -20.74
C VAL A 176 5.51 -0.19 -21.21
N ASP A 177 4.48 -0.98 -21.52
CA ASP A 177 3.18 -0.52 -22.01
C ASP A 177 2.38 0.27 -20.95
N TRP A 178 2.65 0.06 -19.66
CA TRP A 178 2.00 0.81 -18.58
C TRP A 178 2.38 2.29 -18.59
N LEU A 179 3.57 2.63 -19.09
CA LEU A 179 4.03 4.01 -19.23
C LEU A 179 3.18 4.82 -20.21
N GLU A 180 2.46 4.17 -21.13
CA GLU A 180 1.54 4.84 -22.05
C GLU A 180 0.19 5.17 -21.38
N GLN A 181 -0.15 4.50 -20.29
CA GLN A 181 -1.42 4.67 -19.57
C GLN A 181 -1.32 5.70 -18.42
N GLY A 182 -0.10 6.08 -18.02
CA GLY A 182 0.19 7.12 -17.05
C GLY A 182 0.21 6.68 -15.58
N GLU A 183 0.53 7.63 -14.69
CA GLU A 183 0.83 7.41 -13.27
C GLU A 183 -0.24 6.59 -12.52
N GLN A 184 -1.53 6.93 -12.70
CA GLN A 184 -2.62 6.28 -11.97
C GLN A 184 -2.78 4.81 -12.36
N TYR A 185 -2.55 4.48 -13.64
CA TYR A 185 -2.59 3.11 -14.11
C TYR A 185 -1.43 2.30 -13.53
N ILE A 186 -0.21 2.86 -13.55
CA ILE A 186 0.98 2.21 -12.96
C ILE A 186 0.75 1.91 -11.48
N ARG A 187 0.23 2.88 -10.71
CA ARG A 187 -0.10 2.67 -9.28
C ARG A 187 -1.09 1.54 -9.07
N LYS A 188 -2.19 1.55 -9.84
CA LYS A 188 -3.20 0.48 -9.77
C LYS A 188 -2.56 -0.88 -10.07
N MET A 189 -1.74 -0.99 -11.10
CA MET A 189 -1.12 -2.27 -11.45
C MET A 189 -0.11 -2.77 -10.40
N LEU A 190 0.66 -1.86 -9.77
CA LEU A 190 1.54 -2.20 -8.64
C LEU A 190 0.76 -2.65 -7.41
N PHE A 191 -0.39 -2.03 -7.14
CA PHE A 191 -1.33 -2.47 -6.12
C PHE A 191 -1.85 -3.90 -6.42
N LEU A 192 -2.31 -4.14 -7.66
CA LEU A 192 -2.80 -5.47 -8.06
C LEU A 192 -1.72 -6.55 -7.99
N HIS A 193 -0.47 -6.22 -8.29
CA HIS A 193 0.65 -7.15 -8.11
C HIS A 193 0.83 -7.53 -6.63
N THR A 194 0.78 -6.54 -5.73
CA THR A 194 0.85 -6.79 -4.28
C THR A 194 -0.33 -7.64 -3.80
N LEU A 195 -1.54 -7.33 -4.28
CA LEU A 195 -2.75 -8.07 -3.96
C LEU A 195 -2.67 -9.53 -4.41
N GLU A 196 -2.19 -9.79 -5.62
CA GLU A 196 -2.00 -11.15 -6.14
C GLU A 196 -1.01 -11.97 -5.31
N GLU A 197 0.09 -11.35 -4.89
CA GLU A 197 1.08 -11.98 -4.01
C GLU A 197 0.44 -12.37 -2.67
N LEU A 198 -0.30 -11.45 -2.05
CA LEU A 198 -1.02 -11.72 -0.79
C LEU A 198 -2.06 -12.82 -0.94
N LEU A 199 -2.80 -12.82 -2.05
CA LEU A 199 -3.75 -13.86 -2.42
C LEU A 199 -3.10 -15.20 -2.71
N SER A 200 -1.77 -15.29 -2.79
CA SER A 200 -1.05 -16.56 -3.01
C SER A 200 -0.48 -17.16 -1.72
N ILE A 201 -0.59 -16.45 -0.58
CA ILE A 201 0.03 -16.85 0.69
C ILE A 201 -1.04 -17.40 1.65
N SER A 202 -1.03 -18.70 1.96
CA SER A 202 -1.97 -19.26 2.95
C SER A 202 -1.72 -18.67 4.34
N GLY A 203 -2.75 -18.63 5.17
CA GLY A 203 -2.66 -18.20 6.55
C GLY A 203 -4.01 -18.32 7.23
N GLU A 204 -4.50 -19.53 7.40
CA GLU A 204 -5.75 -19.79 8.11
C GLU A 204 -5.65 -19.40 9.59
N SER A 205 -6.79 -19.18 10.26
CA SER A 205 -6.81 -18.77 11.67
C SER A 205 -5.95 -19.67 12.56
N GLY A 206 -5.05 -19.05 13.33
CA GLY A 206 -4.05 -19.71 14.17
C GLY A 206 -2.72 -20.04 13.47
N ASN A 207 -2.63 -19.89 12.14
CA ASN A 207 -1.44 -20.19 11.33
C ASN A 207 -0.94 -18.98 10.51
N GLU A 208 -1.13 -17.76 11.02
CA GLU A 208 -0.88 -16.49 10.30
C GLU A 208 0.61 -16.10 10.25
N HIS A 209 1.53 -16.91 10.80
CA HIS A 209 2.95 -16.54 10.92
C HIS A 209 3.60 -16.13 9.59
N HIS A 210 3.32 -16.87 8.52
CA HIS A 210 3.93 -16.60 7.21
C HIS A 210 3.40 -15.30 6.60
N ILE A 211 2.08 -15.12 6.53
CA ILE A 211 1.49 -13.87 6.03
C ILE A 211 1.89 -12.67 6.90
N ARG A 212 1.90 -12.80 8.23
CA ARG A 212 2.36 -11.75 9.13
C ARG A 212 3.78 -11.31 8.83
N SER A 213 4.68 -12.26 8.55
CA SER A 213 6.07 -11.97 8.20
C SER A 213 6.16 -11.19 6.87
N VAL A 214 5.36 -11.59 5.88
CA VAL A 214 5.30 -10.89 4.58
C VAL A 214 4.75 -9.47 4.72
N VAL A 215 3.65 -9.29 5.48
CA VAL A 215 3.07 -7.97 5.75
C VAL A 215 4.05 -7.11 6.53
N TYR A 216 4.75 -7.67 7.53
CA TYR A 216 5.81 -6.97 8.27
C TYR A 216 6.88 -6.44 7.31
N GLU A 217 7.44 -7.30 6.45
CA GLU A 217 8.51 -6.90 5.51
C GLU A 217 8.05 -5.82 4.52
N LYS A 218 6.80 -5.89 4.05
CA LYS A 218 6.24 -4.88 3.14
C LYS A 218 5.87 -3.57 3.83
N LEU A 219 5.49 -3.60 5.11
CA LEU A 219 5.04 -2.43 5.86
C LEU A 219 6.20 -1.65 6.50
N ALA A 220 7.20 -2.37 7.03
CA ALA A 220 8.31 -1.80 7.81
C ALA A 220 9.03 -0.60 7.17
N PRO A 221 9.27 -0.56 5.83
CA PRO A 221 9.93 0.59 5.21
C PRO A 221 9.13 1.90 5.29
N TYR A 222 7.83 1.81 5.53
CA TYR A 222 6.89 2.93 5.41
C TYR A 222 6.34 3.39 6.76
N VAL A 223 6.79 2.84 7.88
CA VAL A 223 6.28 3.14 9.23
C VAL A 223 7.42 3.46 10.19
N ASP A 224 7.13 4.26 11.22
CA ASP A 224 8.14 4.65 12.22
C ASP A 224 8.39 3.53 13.23
N ARG A 225 7.35 2.76 13.54
CA ARG A 225 7.38 1.66 14.51
C ARG A 225 6.50 0.52 14.00
N ILE A 226 6.98 -0.70 14.21
CA ILE A 226 6.25 -1.93 13.91
C ILE A 226 6.59 -2.97 14.98
N THR A 227 5.59 -3.70 15.46
CA THR A 227 5.75 -4.74 16.48
C THR A 227 4.65 -5.78 16.34
N THR A 228 4.86 -6.95 16.92
CA THR A 228 3.83 -7.98 17.06
C THR A 228 3.50 -8.09 18.53
N ASP A 229 2.23 -8.01 18.88
CA ASP A 229 1.81 -8.15 20.27
C ASP A 229 1.89 -9.60 20.77
N GLN A 230 1.59 -9.82 22.05
CA GLN A 230 1.65 -11.16 22.65
C GLN A 230 0.68 -12.18 22.03
N TYR A 231 -0.40 -11.73 21.40
CA TYR A 231 -1.38 -12.61 20.77
C TYR A 231 -0.99 -12.96 19.33
N GLY A 232 -0.27 -12.07 18.65
CA GLY A 232 0.16 -12.25 17.27
C GLY A 232 -0.36 -11.17 16.33
N ASN A 233 -1.07 -10.15 16.81
CA ASN A 233 -1.50 -9.02 15.99
C ASN A 233 -0.28 -8.19 15.58
N LEU A 234 -0.24 -7.75 14.33
CA LEU A 234 0.80 -6.86 13.84
C LEU A 234 0.36 -5.41 13.99
N LEU A 235 1.14 -4.65 14.75
CA LEU A 235 0.85 -3.26 15.12
C LEU A 235 1.91 -2.36 14.51
N ALA A 236 1.51 -1.31 13.80
CA ALA A 236 2.46 -0.34 13.26
C ALA A 236 1.96 1.10 13.39
N GLN A 237 2.88 2.05 13.46
CA GLN A 237 2.56 3.47 13.59
C GLN A 237 3.41 4.31 12.65
N LYS A 238 2.77 5.28 12.00
CA LYS A 238 3.41 6.32 11.18
C LYS A 238 2.89 7.69 11.59
N LYS A 239 3.79 8.60 11.93
CA LYS A 239 3.50 10.02 12.16
C LYS A 239 3.73 10.79 10.86
N CYS A 240 2.68 11.41 10.35
CA CYS A 240 2.73 12.13 9.08
C CYS A 240 2.88 13.63 9.32
N GLN A 241 3.79 14.26 8.57
CA GLN A 241 4.08 15.70 8.67
C GLN A 241 4.41 16.10 10.12
N THR A 242 3.71 17.08 10.70
CA THR A 242 3.91 17.50 12.09
C THR A 242 3.24 16.58 13.12
N GLY A 243 2.27 15.75 12.69
CA GLY A 243 1.39 14.94 13.53
C GLY A 243 0.41 15.74 14.39
N HIS A 244 -0.03 16.92 13.95
CA HIS A 244 -0.96 17.78 14.69
C HIS A 244 -2.44 17.54 14.36
N GLY A 245 -2.72 16.74 13.34
CA GLY A 245 -4.09 16.29 13.06
C GLY A 245 -4.43 15.01 13.82
N PRO A 246 -5.39 14.22 13.31
CA PRO A 246 -6.00 13.15 14.08
C PRO A 246 -5.14 11.89 14.08
N THR A 247 -5.33 11.05 15.09
CA THR A 247 -4.82 9.67 15.12
C THR A 247 -5.89 8.74 14.57
N ILE A 248 -5.62 8.11 13.42
CA ILE A 248 -6.55 7.21 12.74
C ILE A 248 -6.03 5.78 12.81
N LEU A 249 -6.89 4.86 13.22
CA LEU A 249 -6.64 3.43 13.18
C LEU A 249 -7.08 2.87 11.82
N LEU A 250 -6.18 2.24 11.07
CA LEU A 250 -6.51 1.44 9.90
C LEU A 250 -6.43 -0.04 10.27
N ASN A 251 -7.46 -0.82 9.97
CA ASN A 251 -7.51 -2.23 10.35
C ASN A 251 -7.98 -3.13 9.19
N ALA A 252 -7.31 -4.27 9.09
CA ALA A 252 -7.61 -5.44 8.27
C ALA A 252 -7.24 -6.69 9.10
N HIS A 253 -7.66 -7.88 8.71
CA HIS A 253 -7.26 -9.12 9.37
C HIS A 253 -6.33 -9.97 8.49
N LEU A 254 -5.47 -10.78 9.12
CA LEU A 254 -4.45 -11.57 8.42
C LEU A 254 -4.95 -12.96 8.05
N ASP A 255 -5.87 -13.50 8.84
CA ASP A 255 -6.31 -14.87 8.74
C ASP A 255 -7.28 -15.10 7.58
N THR A 256 -7.48 -16.37 7.26
CA THR A 256 -8.52 -16.83 6.35
C THR A 256 -9.30 -17.95 7.03
N VAL A 257 -10.56 -18.15 6.62
CA VAL A 257 -11.42 -19.18 7.21
C VAL A 257 -10.85 -20.60 7.06
N GLU A 258 -10.08 -20.87 6.01
CA GLU A 258 -9.40 -22.14 5.78
C GLU A 258 -8.09 -21.98 5.00
N ALA A 259 -7.30 -23.06 4.94
CA ALA A 259 -6.05 -23.09 4.20
C ALA A 259 -6.28 -23.16 2.69
N PHE A 260 -5.38 -22.56 1.92
CA PHE A 260 -5.47 -22.54 0.46
C PHE A 260 -5.32 -23.92 -0.17
N ALA A 261 -6.20 -24.26 -1.10
CA ALA A 261 -6.17 -25.55 -1.79
C ALA A 261 -4.82 -25.76 -2.52
N PRO A 262 -4.15 -26.91 -2.33
CA PRO A 262 -2.88 -27.20 -2.98
C PRO A 262 -2.99 -27.16 -4.51
N GLY A 263 -2.06 -26.44 -5.15
CA GLY A 263 -2.01 -26.31 -6.61
C GLY A 263 -3.09 -25.40 -7.20
N ARG A 264 -3.85 -24.66 -6.38
CA ARG A 264 -4.79 -23.66 -6.89
C ARG A 264 -4.06 -22.56 -7.64
N THR A 265 -4.78 -21.94 -8.56
CA THR A 265 -4.34 -20.78 -9.33
C THR A 265 -5.36 -19.67 -9.21
N ILE A 266 -4.92 -18.42 -9.33
CA ILE A 266 -5.81 -17.26 -9.40
C ILE A 266 -6.30 -17.13 -10.84
N VAL A 267 -7.61 -17.22 -11.04
CA VAL A 267 -8.27 -17.05 -12.33
C VAL A 267 -8.67 -15.59 -12.47
N LYS A 268 -8.26 -14.94 -13.56
CA LYS A 268 -8.52 -13.51 -13.80
C LYS A 268 -9.40 -13.31 -15.03
N GLN A 269 -10.58 -12.73 -14.83
CA GLN A 269 -11.51 -12.33 -15.90
C GLN A 269 -11.71 -10.82 -15.85
N GLY A 270 -10.78 -10.09 -16.49
CA GLY A 270 -10.71 -8.63 -16.35
C GLY A 270 -10.45 -8.25 -14.88
N ALA A 271 -11.33 -7.43 -14.31
CA ALA A 271 -11.25 -7.00 -12.92
C ALA A 271 -11.74 -8.05 -11.91
N ILE A 272 -12.44 -9.10 -12.35
CA ILE A 272 -12.98 -10.14 -11.47
C ILE A 272 -11.97 -11.26 -11.34
N TRP A 273 -11.48 -11.48 -10.12
CA TRP A 273 -10.55 -12.54 -9.78
C TRP A 273 -11.26 -13.60 -8.95
N SER A 274 -10.92 -14.87 -9.16
CA SER A 274 -11.43 -16.02 -8.40
C SER A 274 -10.33 -17.06 -8.22
N SER A 275 -10.59 -18.12 -7.47
CA SER A 275 -9.71 -19.29 -7.43
C SER A 275 -10.18 -20.41 -8.34
N SER A 276 -9.24 -21.19 -8.87
CA SER A 276 -9.58 -22.42 -9.61
C SER A 276 -10.04 -23.56 -8.70
N LYS A 277 -9.77 -23.49 -7.39
CA LYS A 277 -10.19 -24.47 -6.37
C LYS A 277 -10.05 -23.88 -4.96
N GLY A 278 -11.03 -24.14 -4.10
CA GLY A 278 -11.05 -23.62 -2.73
C GLY A 278 -11.36 -22.13 -2.70
N ILE A 279 -11.32 -21.54 -1.51
CA ILE A 279 -11.46 -20.10 -1.34
C ILE A 279 -10.38 -19.31 -2.12
N LEU A 280 -10.72 -18.08 -2.51
CA LEU A 280 -9.75 -17.13 -3.03
C LEU A 280 -8.88 -16.55 -1.90
N GLY A 281 -9.50 -16.33 -0.73
CA GLY A 281 -8.92 -15.64 0.42
C GLY A 281 -8.90 -14.13 0.24
N ALA A 282 -9.85 -13.56 -0.50
CA ALA A 282 -9.94 -12.11 -0.66
C ALA A 282 -10.44 -11.45 0.63
N ASP A 283 -11.28 -12.14 1.40
CA ASP A 283 -11.53 -11.89 2.81
C ASP A 283 -10.36 -12.46 3.66
N ASP A 284 -9.43 -11.66 4.19
CA ASP A 284 -9.28 -10.19 4.05
C ASP A 284 -7.94 -9.76 3.43
N ARG A 285 -7.40 -10.55 2.48
CA ARG A 285 -6.20 -10.12 1.73
C ARG A 285 -6.43 -8.86 0.89
N ALA A 286 -7.69 -8.56 0.56
CA ALA A 286 -8.07 -7.28 -0.02
C ALA A 286 -7.82 -6.12 0.96
N GLY A 287 -8.30 -6.18 2.20
CA GLY A 287 -8.05 -5.18 3.23
C GLY A 287 -6.56 -5.03 3.56
N VAL A 288 -5.84 -6.14 3.68
CA VAL A 288 -4.37 -6.13 3.88
C VAL A 288 -3.67 -5.37 2.76
N ALA A 289 -4.03 -5.62 1.50
CA ALA A 289 -3.45 -4.92 0.35
C ALA A 289 -3.75 -3.42 0.38
N VAL A 290 -4.99 -3.04 0.72
CA VAL A 290 -5.40 -1.62 0.86
C VAL A 290 -4.54 -0.92 1.91
N LEU A 291 -4.37 -1.51 3.09
CA LEU A 291 -3.57 -0.92 4.16
C LEU A 291 -2.08 -0.78 3.80
N LEU A 292 -1.50 -1.77 3.11
CA LEU A 292 -0.13 -1.67 2.61
C LEU A 292 0.03 -0.54 1.59
N GLU A 293 -0.94 -0.36 0.69
CA GLU A 293 -0.94 0.77 -0.26
C GLU A 293 -1.08 2.12 0.45
N MET A 294 -1.92 2.19 1.48
CA MET A 294 -2.03 3.40 2.32
C MET A 294 -0.69 3.73 2.98
N ALA A 295 0.02 2.74 3.55
CA ALA A 295 1.30 2.96 4.21
C ALA A 295 2.34 3.60 3.28
N LYS A 296 2.45 3.07 2.05
CA LYS A 296 3.28 3.62 0.98
C LYS A 296 2.86 5.07 0.72
N TRP A 297 1.60 5.28 0.34
CA TRP A 297 1.08 6.56 -0.13
C TRP A 297 1.31 7.72 0.85
N LEU A 298 1.28 7.44 2.16
CA LEU A 298 1.43 8.45 3.20
C LEU A 298 2.73 9.28 3.09
N ASP A 299 3.81 8.75 2.51
CA ASP A 299 5.08 9.48 2.34
C ASP A 299 5.00 10.63 1.33
N THR A 300 4.06 10.55 0.40
CA THR A 300 3.80 11.59 -0.62
C THR A 300 2.51 12.35 -0.36
N SER A 301 1.80 12.00 0.71
CA SER A 301 0.50 12.58 1.06
C SER A 301 0.61 13.94 1.77
N SER A 302 -0.49 14.68 1.75
CA SER A 302 -0.66 15.92 2.53
C SER A 302 -1.26 15.69 3.93
N PHE A 303 -1.53 14.44 4.30
CA PHE A 303 -2.12 14.08 5.59
C PHE A 303 -1.21 14.51 6.74
N ASN A 304 -1.79 15.17 7.73
CA ASN A 304 -1.08 15.59 8.95
C ASN A 304 -1.80 14.96 10.14
N GLY A 305 -1.11 14.11 10.89
CA GLY A 305 -1.71 13.28 11.93
C GLY A 305 -0.88 12.03 12.18
N THR A 306 -1.49 11.03 12.81
CA THR A 306 -0.86 9.74 13.07
C THR A 306 -1.74 8.65 12.46
N ILE A 307 -1.14 7.71 11.73
CA ILE A 307 -1.81 6.49 11.31
C ILE A 307 -1.29 5.34 12.17
N LYS A 308 -2.20 4.58 12.76
CA LYS A 308 -1.93 3.31 13.43
C LYS A 308 -2.52 2.19 12.58
N PHE A 309 -1.69 1.25 12.17
CA PHE A 309 -2.11 0.06 11.44
C PHE A 309 -2.27 -1.09 12.42
N VAL A 310 -3.36 -1.83 12.31
CA VAL A 310 -3.59 -3.08 13.03
C VAL A 310 -3.95 -4.15 12.03
N PHE A 311 -3.13 -5.19 11.96
CA PHE A 311 -3.48 -6.42 11.28
C PHE A 311 -3.75 -7.49 12.34
N THR A 312 -5.02 -7.81 12.52
CA THR A 312 -5.46 -8.78 13.53
C THR A 312 -5.25 -10.20 13.08
N VAL A 313 -5.21 -11.12 14.04
CA VAL A 313 -5.24 -12.58 13.81
C VAL A 313 -6.54 -13.14 14.34
N GLU A 314 -6.96 -14.29 13.84
CA GLU A 314 -8.17 -15.00 14.28
C GLU A 314 -9.46 -14.13 14.30
N GLU A 315 -9.66 -13.27 13.30
CA GLU A 315 -10.93 -12.56 13.09
C GLU A 315 -12.04 -13.57 12.79
N GLU A 316 -11.76 -14.53 11.91
CA GLU A 316 -12.71 -15.53 11.40
C GLU A 316 -13.16 -16.50 12.51
N CYS A 317 -12.37 -16.62 13.57
CA CYS A 317 -12.71 -17.37 14.79
C CYS A 317 -13.53 -16.53 15.79
N GLY A 318 -14.04 -15.39 15.36
CA GLY A 318 -14.96 -14.54 16.10
C GLY A 318 -14.28 -13.36 16.78
N LEU A 319 -13.42 -12.59 16.10
CA LEU A 319 -12.78 -11.36 16.55
C LEU A 319 -11.76 -11.55 17.68
N VAL A 320 -11.04 -12.67 17.69
CA VAL A 320 -10.23 -13.03 18.86
C VAL A 320 -9.00 -12.12 18.97
N GLY A 321 -8.29 -11.87 17.87
CA GLY A 321 -7.15 -10.96 17.83
C GLY A 321 -7.51 -9.55 18.28
N ALA A 322 -8.59 -8.97 17.78
CA ALA A 322 -9.03 -7.64 18.20
C ALA A 322 -9.36 -7.57 19.71
N ARG A 323 -10.00 -8.59 20.28
CA ARG A 323 -10.28 -8.62 21.74
C ARG A 323 -9.03 -8.79 22.60
N LYS A 324 -7.96 -9.31 22.02
CA LYS A 324 -6.68 -9.58 22.70
C LYS A 324 -5.63 -8.50 22.46
N LEU A 325 -5.92 -7.54 21.58
CA LEU A 325 -5.02 -6.45 21.26
C LEU A 325 -4.63 -5.66 22.51
N GLU A 326 -3.34 -5.31 22.59
CA GLU A 326 -2.79 -4.56 23.72
C GLU A 326 -3.41 -3.14 23.80
N GLU A 327 -4.20 -2.90 24.85
CA GLU A 327 -5.03 -1.69 24.99
C GLU A 327 -4.28 -0.37 24.81
N TYR A 328 -3.00 -0.29 25.22
CA TYR A 328 -2.22 0.95 25.06
C TYR A 328 -2.10 1.39 23.60
N PHE A 329 -2.18 0.45 22.66
CA PHE A 329 -2.08 0.76 21.25
C PHE A 329 -3.31 1.54 20.77
N LEU A 330 -4.46 1.40 21.42
CA LEU A 330 -5.67 2.14 21.11
C LEU A 330 -5.71 3.55 21.71
N TRP A 331 -4.76 3.91 22.57
CA TRP A 331 -4.95 5.05 23.48
C TRP A 331 -5.33 6.37 22.83
N ASP A 332 -4.51 7.04 22.07
CA ASP A 332 -4.85 8.34 21.48
C ASP A 332 -5.68 8.25 20.18
N VAL A 333 -6.33 7.12 19.88
CA VAL A 333 -7.07 6.92 18.63
C VAL A 333 -8.34 7.77 18.60
N ASP A 334 -8.48 8.57 17.54
CA ASP A 334 -9.64 9.44 17.33
C ASP A 334 -10.76 8.74 16.56
N ALA A 335 -10.40 7.90 15.60
CA ALA A 335 -11.32 7.16 14.76
C ALA A 335 -10.66 5.92 14.12
N ALA A 336 -11.47 4.98 13.67
CA ALA A 336 -11.04 3.78 12.97
C ALA A 336 -11.69 3.64 11.59
N ILE A 337 -10.93 3.08 10.65
CA ILE A 337 -11.36 2.69 9.32
C ILE A 337 -10.94 1.22 9.16
N VAL A 338 -11.93 0.34 9.12
CA VAL A 338 -11.76 -1.09 8.87
C VAL A 338 -12.04 -1.34 7.39
N VAL A 339 -11.27 -2.21 6.74
CA VAL A 339 -11.48 -2.63 5.36
C VAL A 339 -11.70 -4.12 5.36
N ASP A 340 -12.93 -4.55 5.59
CA ASP A 340 -13.29 -5.96 5.82
C ASP A 340 -14.79 -6.14 5.53
N ARG A 341 -15.22 -5.68 4.35
CA ARG A 341 -16.62 -5.75 3.97
C ARG A 341 -16.76 -6.19 2.54
N ARG A 342 -17.61 -7.18 2.29
CA ARG A 342 -17.99 -7.53 0.92
C ARG A 342 -18.61 -6.37 0.13
N GLY A 343 -18.70 -6.53 -1.18
CA GLY A 343 -19.28 -5.55 -2.09
C GLY A 343 -18.33 -4.41 -2.41
N SER A 344 -18.86 -3.34 -3.00
CA SER A 344 -18.07 -2.29 -3.67
C SER A 344 -18.35 -0.86 -3.23
N GLY A 345 -19.25 -0.64 -2.26
CA GLY A 345 -19.71 0.71 -1.89
C GLY A 345 -20.38 0.81 -0.52
N ASP A 346 -20.17 -0.17 0.37
CA ASP A 346 -20.74 -0.09 1.71
C ASP A 346 -19.81 0.71 2.64
N ILE A 347 -20.40 1.66 3.36
CA ILE A 347 -19.83 2.31 4.54
C ILE A 347 -20.63 1.79 5.73
N VAL A 348 -20.19 0.69 6.32
CA VAL A 348 -20.91 0.07 7.44
C VAL A 348 -20.72 0.93 8.69
N THR A 349 -21.83 1.43 9.22
CA THR A 349 -21.86 2.31 10.40
C THR A 349 -22.49 1.66 11.63
N SER A 350 -22.99 0.43 11.50
CA SER A 350 -23.68 -0.28 12.58
C SER A 350 -23.75 -1.80 12.35
N CYS A 351 -23.85 -2.57 13.44
CA CYS A 351 -24.22 -3.97 13.42
C CYS A 351 -25.74 -4.10 13.54
N GLY A 352 -26.41 -4.40 12.42
CA GLY A 352 -27.87 -4.32 12.32
C GLY A 352 -28.38 -2.92 12.70
N THR A 353 -29.64 -2.80 13.15
CA THR A 353 -30.23 -1.51 13.57
C THR A 353 -29.97 -1.14 15.03
N ILE A 354 -29.26 -2.00 15.77
CA ILE A 354 -29.27 -1.98 17.25
C ILE A 354 -27.97 -1.41 17.84
N ARG A 355 -26.82 -1.63 17.18
CA ARG A 355 -25.51 -1.25 17.71
C ARG A 355 -24.75 -0.36 16.72
N PRO A 356 -24.77 0.98 16.89
CA PRO A 356 -23.96 1.88 16.07
C PRO A 356 -22.47 1.68 16.36
N PHE A 357 -21.65 1.70 15.30
CA PHE A 357 -20.19 1.74 15.38
C PHE A 357 -19.65 3.17 15.47
N CYS A 358 -20.45 4.14 15.02
CA CYS A 358 -20.11 5.55 15.05
C CYS A 358 -21.37 6.43 15.12
N ASP A 359 -21.18 7.72 15.38
CA ASP A 359 -22.14 8.76 15.05
C ASP A 359 -22.35 8.77 13.53
N ILE A 360 -23.60 8.87 13.06
CA ILE A 360 -23.90 8.82 11.62
C ILE A 360 -23.17 9.91 10.82
N ARG A 361 -22.84 11.05 11.43
CA ARG A 361 -22.07 12.12 10.80
C ARG A 361 -20.66 11.67 10.40
N TYR A 362 -20.07 10.70 11.12
CA TYR A 362 -18.80 10.10 10.75
C TYR A 362 -18.92 9.34 9.43
N GLY A 363 -19.92 8.48 9.28
CA GLY A 363 -20.18 7.78 8.01
C GLY A 363 -20.57 8.72 6.86
N GLN A 364 -21.41 9.73 7.14
CA GLN A 364 -21.82 10.73 6.13
C GLN A 364 -20.66 11.57 5.61
N PHE A 365 -19.60 11.76 6.41
CA PHE A 365 -18.37 12.38 5.93
C PHE A 365 -17.75 11.55 4.80
N PHE A 366 -17.68 10.22 4.95
CA PHE A 366 -17.16 9.32 3.92
C PHE A 366 -18.04 9.33 2.67
N GLU A 367 -19.38 9.29 2.82
CA GLU A 367 -20.29 9.42 1.67
C GLU A 367 -20.08 10.73 0.91
N GLN A 368 -19.90 11.83 1.62
CA GLN A 368 -19.68 13.13 0.99
C GLN A 368 -18.35 13.16 0.24
N VAL A 369 -17.27 12.69 0.88
CA VAL A 369 -15.96 12.60 0.23
C VAL A 369 -16.02 11.69 -1.00
N ALA A 370 -16.72 10.55 -0.92
CA ALA A 370 -16.90 9.64 -2.04
C ALA A 370 -17.62 10.33 -3.21
N ARG A 371 -18.69 11.09 -2.94
CA ARG A 371 -19.37 11.91 -3.96
C ARG A 371 -18.44 12.94 -4.59
N ASP A 372 -17.61 13.62 -3.79
CA ASP A 372 -16.68 14.66 -4.28
C ASP A 372 -15.63 14.12 -5.26
N ILE A 373 -15.24 12.85 -5.11
CA ILE A 373 -14.28 12.17 -6.01
C ILE A 373 -14.95 11.30 -7.09
N GLY A 374 -16.29 11.32 -7.20
CA GLY A 374 -17.04 10.58 -8.23
C GLY A 374 -17.38 9.13 -7.88
N LEU A 375 -17.07 8.66 -6.67
CA LEU A 375 -17.48 7.35 -6.15
C LEU A 375 -18.89 7.40 -5.53
N THR A 376 -19.87 7.86 -6.32
CA THR A 376 -21.22 8.22 -5.84
C THR A 376 -22.07 7.05 -5.35
N HIS A 377 -21.65 5.80 -5.60
CA HIS A 377 -22.34 4.59 -5.15
C HIS A 377 -22.02 4.22 -3.69
N TRP A 378 -21.05 4.89 -3.06
CA TRP A 378 -20.72 4.63 -1.66
C TRP A 378 -21.79 5.18 -0.72
N THR A 379 -22.34 4.32 0.13
CA THR A 379 -23.45 4.66 1.02
C THR A 379 -23.32 4.06 2.42
N CYS A 380 -23.79 4.79 3.41
CA CYS A 380 -23.90 4.34 4.79
C CYS A 380 -24.94 3.22 4.89
N THR A 381 -24.52 2.08 5.41
CA THR A 381 -25.38 0.91 5.54
C THR A 381 -25.21 0.24 6.90
N ALA A 382 -26.16 -0.64 7.22
CA ALA A 382 -26.04 -1.56 8.34
C ALA A 382 -25.36 -2.84 7.86
N GLY A 383 -24.43 -3.36 8.66
CA GLY A 383 -23.65 -4.55 8.35
C GLY A 383 -23.74 -5.59 9.45
N ARG A 384 -22.78 -6.51 9.43
CA ARG A 384 -22.56 -7.54 10.45
C ARG A 384 -21.41 -7.13 11.37
N SER A 385 -21.11 -8.00 12.34
CA SER A 385 -19.95 -7.82 13.21
C SER A 385 -18.66 -8.07 12.43
N SER A 386 -17.65 -7.27 12.72
CA SER A 386 -16.22 -7.40 12.34
C SER A 386 -15.41 -6.80 13.49
N ASP A 387 -14.09 -6.71 13.37
CA ASP A 387 -13.21 -6.01 14.32
C ASP A 387 -13.68 -4.58 14.65
N THR A 388 -14.36 -3.92 13.70
CA THR A 388 -15.06 -2.63 13.88
C THR A 388 -15.89 -2.57 15.15
N ARG A 389 -16.52 -3.69 15.53
CA ARG A 389 -17.32 -3.78 16.75
C ARG A 389 -16.44 -3.60 17.99
N ILE A 390 -15.26 -4.19 18.03
CA ILE A 390 -14.34 -4.10 19.17
C ILE A 390 -13.85 -2.66 19.30
N TRP A 391 -13.45 -2.03 18.20
CA TRP A 391 -13.04 -0.61 18.21
C TRP A 391 -14.16 0.31 18.72
N ALA A 392 -15.39 0.09 18.26
CA ALA A 392 -16.56 0.83 18.74
C ALA A 392 -16.86 0.58 20.23
N GLU A 393 -16.65 -0.62 20.76
CA GLU A 393 -16.78 -0.94 22.19
C GLU A 393 -15.75 -0.17 23.05
N HIS A 394 -14.60 0.22 22.47
CA HIS A 394 -13.62 1.15 23.07
C HIS A 394 -13.97 2.64 22.89
N GLY A 395 -15.15 2.96 22.34
CA GLY A 395 -15.60 4.34 22.11
C GLY A 395 -14.98 5.03 20.89
N ILE A 396 -14.29 4.28 20.02
CA ILE A 396 -13.66 4.79 18.81
C ILE A 396 -14.71 4.87 17.69
N GLN A 397 -14.82 6.02 17.03
CA GLN A 397 -15.70 6.20 15.87
C GLN A 397 -15.22 5.33 14.73
N SER A 398 -15.98 4.30 14.36
CA SER A 398 -15.49 3.24 13.47
C SER A 398 -16.44 2.99 12.29
N VAL A 399 -15.88 2.85 11.09
CA VAL A 399 -16.58 2.36 9.88
C VAL A 399 -15.89 1.11 9.36
N ASN A 400 -16.66 0.24 8.71
CA ASN A 400 -16.13 -0.86 7.89
C ASN A 400 -16.46 -0.61 6.42
N LEU A 401 -15.43 -0.54 5.58
CA LEU A 401 -15.53 -0.19 4.17
C LEU A 401 -15.48 -1.43 3.29
N SER A 402 -16.30 -1.43 2.24
CA SER A 402 -16.24 -2.47 1.19
C SER A 402 -14.81 -2.68 0.67
N ALA A 403 -14.41 -3.93 0.48
CA ALA A 403 -13.10 -4.36 0.02
C ALA A 403 -13.13 -4.99 -1.39
N GLY A 404 -14.32 -5.17 -1.97
CA GLY A 404 -14.51 -5.64 -3.35
C GLY A 404 -14.78 -7.13 -3.49
N TYR A 405 -14.67 -7.92 -2.42
CA TYR A 405 -14.96 -9.36 -2.46
C TYR A 405 -16.46 -9.65 -2.35
N GLU A 406 -16.91 -10.80 -2.86
CA GLU A 406 -18.28 -11.32 -2.75
C GLU A 406 -18.22 -12.84 -2.58
N TRP A 407 -19.23 -13.40 -1.92
CA TRP A 407 -19.33 -14.85 -1.64
C TRP A 407 -18.15 -15.38 -0.82
N GLU A 408 -17.72 -14.55 0.13
CA GLU A 408 -16.69 -14.88 1.11
C GLU A 408 -16.94 -16.25 1.76
N HIS A 409 -15.86 -16.98 2.06
CA HIS A 409 -15.87 -18.30 2.70
C HIS A 409 -16.46 -19.43 1.86
N THR A 410 -16.47 -19.29 0.54
CA THR A 410 -16.95 -20.32 -0.39
C THR A 410 -16.00 -20.54 -1.56
N ASP A 411 -16.15 -21.66 -2.26
CA ASP A 411 -15.44 -21.95 -3.51
C ASP A 411 -15.81 -20.98 -4.65
N ASP A 412 -16.91 -20.25 -4.50
CA ASP A 412 -17.41 -19.25 -5.47
C ASP A 412 -16.93 -17.83 -5.14
N GLU A 413 -16.00 -17.68 -4.18
CA GLU A 413 -15.46 -16.38 -3.77
C GLU A 413 -14.81 -15.65 -4.96
N ILE A 414 -15.24 -14.40 -5.16
CA ILE A 414 -14.67 -13.51 -6.17
C ILE A 414 -14.20 -12.21 -5.55
N LEU A 415 -13.24 -11.55 -6.21
CA LEU A 415 -12.78 -10.21 -5.89
C LEU A 415 -12.90 -9.32 -7.12
N ASN A 416 -13.67 -8.24 -6.99
CA ASN A 416 -13.64 -7.13 -7.94
C ASN A 416 -12.48 -6.19 -7.57
N THR A 417 -11.38 -6.32 -8.30
CA THR A 417 -10.16 -5.55 -8.09
C THR A 417 -10.31 -4.05 -8.36
N ASP A 418 -11.23 -3.64 -9.23
CA ASP A 418 -11.54 -2.22 -9.47
C ASP A 418 -12.25 -1.62 -8.26
N ALA A 419 -13.20 -2.36 -7.69
CA ALA A 419 -13.88 -1.97 -6.46
C ALA A 419 -12.91 -1.87 -5.28
N CYS A 420 -12.02 -2.86 -5.14
CA CYS A 420 -10.98 -2.88 -4.11
C CYS A 420 -10.05 -1.65 -4.20
N TYR A 421 -9.59 -1.31 -5.41
CA TYR A 421 -8.80 -0.10 -5.63
C TYR A 421 -9.61 1.19 -5.40
N GLY A 422 -10.92 1.18 -5.65
CA GLY A 422 -11.83 2.26 -5.27
C GLY A 422 -11.81 2.57 -3.76
N THR A 423 -11.65 1.55 -2.92
CA THR A 423 -11.49 1.71 -1.47
C THR A 423 -10.20 2.44 -1.10
N VAL A 424 -9.08 2.13 -1.78
CA VAL A 424 -7.83 2.91 -1.65
C VAL A 424 -8.10 4.39 -1.95
N GLN A 425 -8.76 4.67 -3.07
CA GLN A 425 -9.06 6.04 -3.51
C GLN A 425 -9.94 6.79 -2.50
N LEU A 426 -10.94 6.12 -1.91
CA LEU A 426 -11.80 6.71 -0.89
C LEU A 426 -11.00 7.07 0.38
N ILE A 427 -10.18 6.16 0.91
CA ILE A 427 -9.40 6.41 2.12
C ILE A 427 -8.39 7.53 1.87
N GLN A 428 -7.69 7.53 0.73
CA GLN A 428 -6.79 8.61 0.34
C GLN A 428 -7.51 9.97 0.29
N ALA A 429 -8.71 10.03 -0.27
CA ALA A 429 -9.50 11.25 -0.34
C ALA A 429 -9.94 11.75 1.04
N VAL A 430 -10.38 10.84 1.92
CA VAL A 430 -10.74 11.16 3.32
C VAL A 430 -9.54 11.74 4.06
N LEU A 431 -8.38 11.12 3.96
CA LEU A 431 -7.16 11.59 4.62
C LEU A 431 -6.59 12.87 4.00
N ASN A 432 -6.74 13.10 2.69
CA ASN A 432 -6.39 14.39 2.10
C ASN A 432 -7.26 15.55 2.61
N GLN A 433 -8.48 15.27 3.05
CA GLN A 433 -9.39 16.23 3.70
C GLN A 433 -9.19 16.30 5.23
N TRP A 434 -8.00 15.99 5.75
CA TRP A 434 -7.74 15.83 7.19
C TRP A 434 -8.16 17.01 8.07
N ARG A 435 -8.17 18.26 7.57
CA ARG A 435 -8.58 19.44 8.35
C ARG A 435 -10.07 19.41 8.66
N ASP A 436 -10.87 19.07 7.66
CA ASP A 436 -12.32 18.92 7.77
C ASP A 436 -12.64 17.69 8.61
N PHE A 437 -11.93 16.58 8.35
CA PHE A 437 -12.04 15.36 9.14
C PHE A 437 -11.74 15.59 10.63
N SER A 438 -10.64 16.28 10.95
CA SER A 438 -10.27 16.67 12.33
C SER A 438 -11.33 17.54 12.99
N THR A 439 -11.92 18.46 12.24
CA THR A 439 -12.94 19.38 12.77
C THR A 439 -14.21 18.63 13.09
N MET A 440 -14.65 17.75 12.21
CA MET A 440 -15.77 16.85 12.47
C MET A 440 -15.50 15.98 13.72
N LEU A 441 -14.35 15.31 13.84
CA LEU A 441 -14.02 14.47 15.02
C LEU A 441 -14.04 15.27 16.33
N ARG A 442 -13.50 16.51 16.33
CA ARG A 442 -13.56 17.40 17.50
C ARG A 442 -14.99 17.80 17.88
N ASN A 443 -15.84 18.05 16.89
CA ASN A 443 -17.25 18.40 17.13
C ASN A 443 -18.04 17.21 17.70
N LEU A 444 -17.78 16.00 17.20
CA LEU A 444 -18.37 14.77 17.75
C LEU A 444 -18.02 14.60 19.24
N ARG A 445 -16.75 14.78 19.60
CA ARG A 445 -16.27 14.68 20.98
C ARG A 445 -16.87 15.71 21.94
N ARG A 446 -17.13 16.93 21.45
CA ARG A 446 -17.73 18.02 22.25
C ARG A 446 -19.22 17.83 22.49
N GLY A 447 -19.87 16.86 21.84
CA GLY A 447 -21.30 16.65 21.94
C GLY A 447 -22.13 17.81 21.37
N ASP A 448 -21.53 18.63 20.51
CA ASP A 448 -22.20 19.78 19.93
C ASP A 448 -23.32 19.29 19.00
N ARG A 449 -24.57 19.50 19.43
CA ARG A 449 -25.80 19.19 18.68
C ARG A 449 -26.26 20.38 17.84
N ASN A 450 -25.57 21.52 17.95
CA ASN A 450 -25.90 22.73 17.21
C ASN A 450 -25.00 22.85 15.96
N ASP A 451 -25.67 22.70 14.82
CA ASP A 451 -25.33 23.14 13.46
C ASP A 451 -24.43 22.30 12.54
N VAL A 452 -24.97 22.18 11.32
CA VAL A 452 -24.40 21.89 9.99
C VAL A 452 -24.26 20.40 9.60
N CYS A 453 -25.26 19.90 8.86
CA CYS A 453 -25.02 18.88 7.83
C CYS A 453 -23.85 19.37 6.97
N TYR A 454 -22.79 18.58 6.82
CA TYR A 454 -21.64 18.95 5.99
C TYR A 454 -22.12 19.24 4.56
N VAL A 455 -22.26 20.51 4.21
CA VAL A 455 -22.45 20.96 2.83
C VAL A 455 -21.08 21.45 2.37
N GLY A 456 -20.49 20.73 1.41
CA GLY A 456 -19.17 21.03 0.87
C GLY A 456 -19.03 22.48 0.41
N ARG A 457 -17.79 22.97 0.34
CA ARG A 457 -17.41 24.37 0.10
C ARG A 457 -17.89 25.01 -1.22
N ASN A 458 -18.70 24.34 -2.03
CA ASN A 458 -19.17 24.85 -3.33
C ASN A 458 -20.62 25.34 -3.37
N ASP A 459 -21.42 25.21 -2.30
CA ASP A 459 -22.80 25.70 -2.27
C ASP A 459 -23.03 26.79 -1.22
N LEU A 460 -22.36 27.92 -1.39
CA LEU A 460 -22.77 29.18 -0.76
C LEU A 460 -23.80 29.88 -1.65
N ARG A 461 -25.07 29.45 -1.55
CA ARG A 461 -26.20 30.36 -1.80
C ARG A 461 -27.03 30.48 -0.53
N ARG A 462 -27.03 31.70 0.01
CA ARG A 462 -27.82 32.17 1.16
C ARG A 462 -29.22 31.55 1.15
N VAL A 463 -29.53 30.74 2.15
CA VAL A 463 -30.91 30.48 2.53
C VAL A 463 -31.27 31.49 3.61
N ASP A 464 -32.15 32.42 3.25
CA ASP A 464 -32.65 33.46 4.14
C ASP A 464 -33.35 32.87 5.37
N ARG A 465 -32.94 33.34 6.55
CA ARG A 465 -33.58 33.06 7.84
C ARG A 465 -34.99 33.66 7.85
N LYS A 466 -36.03 32.83 7.69
CA LYS A 466 -37.36 33.16 8.22
C LYS A 466 -37.57 32.53 9.59
N VAL A 467 -37.57 33.42 10.57
CA VAL A 467 -37.90 33.23 11.98
C VAL A 467 -39.30 32.61 12.09
N VAL A 468 -39.41 31.41 12.65
CA VAL A 468 -40.69 30.89 13.16
C VAL A 468 -40.78 31.26 14.64
N LYS A 469 -41.63 32.24 14.93
CA LYS A 469 -42.01 32.65 16.30
C LYS A 469 -42.84 31.53 16.91
N VAL A 470 -42.39 31.01 18.05
CA VAL A 470 -43.16 30.10 18.90
C VAL A 470 -44.13 30.95 19.74
N GLU A 471 -45.43 30.84 19.50
CA GLU A 471 -46.46 31.30 20.43
C GLU A 471 -46.85 30.15 21.36
N ARG A 472 -46.60 30.34 22.67
CA ARG A 472 -47.26 29.62 23.76
C ARG A 472 -48.55 30.38 24.14
N VAL A 473 -49.45 29.66 24.85
CA VAL A 473 -50.63 30.10 25.65
C VAL A 473 -51.92 29.51 25.01
N SER A 474 -52.85 28.79 25.67
CA SER A 474 -53.08 28.39 27.06
C SER A 474 -54.20 27.33 27.13
N LYS A 475 -54.21 26.55 28.23
CA LYS A 475 -55.33 25.69 28.68
C LYS A 475 -56.68 26.40 28.67
N VAL A 476 -57.73 25.76 28.15
CA VAL A 476 -59.13 25.93 28.61
C VAL A 476 -59.83 24.56 28.66
N LYS A 477 -60.52 24.32 29.77
CA LYS A 477 -61.31 23.13 30.12
C LYS A 477 -62.70 23.12 29.45
N SER A 478 -63.24 21.91 29.30
CA SER A 478 -64.65 21.47 29.51
C SER A 478 -65.79 21.98 28.62
N LYS A 479 -66.48 21.03 27.93
CA LYS A 479 -67.92 20.64 28.02
C LYS A 479 -68.27 19.82 26.75
N GLN A 480 -68.61 18.54 26.83
CA GLN A 480 -69.93 17.91 27.09
C GLN A 480 -71.02 18.19 26.03
N MET A 481 -71.64 17.09 25.56
CA MET A 481 -72.87 16.94 24.73
C MET A 481 -72.69 17.29 23.24
N GLU A 482 -73.09 16.46 22.26
CA GLU A 482 -74.10 15.38 22.14
C GLU A 482 -73.55 14.21 21.32
#